data_AF-A0A7V1PS22-F1
#
_entry.id   AF-A0A7V1PS22-F1
#
_cell.length_a   1.000
_cell.length_b   1.000
_cell.length_c   1.000
_cell.angle_alpha   90.00
_cell.angle_beta   90.00
_cell.angle_gamma   90.00
#
_symmetry.space_group_name_H-M   'P 1'
#
loop_
_entity.id
_entity.type
_entity.pdbx_description
1 polymer ?
#
loop_
_entity_poly.entity_id
_entity_poly.type
_entity_poly.pdbx_seq_one_letter_code
_entity_poly.pdbx_strand_id
1 'polypeptide(L)'
;ERYINELAINNSSAKLFPKGSLLIGMYDTAALKMSIIDREATFNQAIAGVKPNKNIDLLFILHSINFVKPEILNLRRGVRQKNLNLTKIKNIPIFLPPLETQKQIVAQLDALQEKTKKLEAIYRQKLDNLEEMRKSVLQKAFNGEL
;
A
#
# COMPACT_ATOMS: atom_id res chain seq x y z
N GLU A 1 -15.25 -12.63 10.17
CA GLU A 1 -13.91 -12.47 10.79
C GLU A 1 -13.75 -13.51 11.90
N ARG A 2 -12.54 -13.98 12.18
CA ARG A 2 -12.27 -14.91 13.28
C ARG A 2 -11.59 -14.15 14.40
N TYR A 3 -12.14 -14.21 15.61
CA TYR A 3 -11.61 -13.55 16.80
C TYR A 3 -10.69 -14.51 17.57
N ILE A 4 -9.61 -13.97 18.13
CA ILE A 4 -8.75 -14.69 19.08
C ILE A 4 -9.07 -14.17 20.49
N ASN A 5 -9.22 -15.06 21.47
CA ASN A 5 -9.49 -14.68 22.86
C ASN A 5 -8.19 -14.33 23.61
N GLU A 6 -8.29 -13.63 24.74
CA GLU A 6 -7.14 -13.23 25.55
C GLU A 6 -6.31 -14.43 26.01
N LEU A 7 -6.95 -15.56 26.31
CA LEU A 7 -6.27 -16.80 26.67
C LEU A 7 -5.33 -17.28 25.57
N ALA A 8 -5.75 -17.23 24.31
CA ALA A 8 -4.92 -17.65 23.19
C ALA A 8 -3.80 -16.62 22.87
N ILE A 9 -4.00 -15.33 23.15
CA ILE A 9 -2.93 -14.33 23.04
C ILE A 9 -1.86 -14.60 24.11
N ASN A 10 -2.26 -14.81 25.37
CA ASN A 10 -1.34 -14.99 26.49
C ASN A 10 -0.58 -16.32 26.46
N ASN A 11 -1.16 -17.37 25.85
CA ASN A 11 -0.57 -18.71 25.77
C ASN A 11 0.03 -19.05 24.40
N SER A 12 0.25 -18.07 23.53
CA SER A 12 0.86 -18.30 22.22
C SER A 12 1.95 -17.27 21.90
N SER A 13 2.62 -17.45 20.76
CA SER A 13 3.58 -16.48 20.23
C SER A 13 2.90 -15.29 19.53
N ALA A 14 1.56 -15.25 19.50
CA ALA A 14 0.80 -14.16 18.90
C ALA A 14 1.05 -12.85 19.65
N LYS A 15 1.35 -11.78 18.91
CA LYS A 15 1.56 -10.44 19.47
C LYS A 15 0.44 -9.52 19.02
N LEU A 16 -0.16 -8.81 19.96
CA LEU A 16 -1.17 -7.80 19.68
C LEU A 16 -0.49 -6.50 19.19
N PHE A 17 -1.00 -5.98 18.08
CA PHE A 17 -0.61 -4.71 17.50
C PHE A 17 -1.78 -3.74 17.56
N PRO A 18 -1.58 -2.50 18.06
CA PRO A 18 -2.65 -1.52 18.19
C PRO A 18 -3.06 -1.00 16.81
N LYS A 19 -4.28 -0.45 16.75
CA LYS A 19 -4.74 0.37 15.62
C LYS A 19 -3.66 1.38 15.19
N GLY A 20 -3.51 1.57 13.89
CA GLY A 20 -2.52 2.46 13.30
C GLY A 20 -1.16 1.81 13.08
N SER A 21 -0.95 0.54 13.45
CA SER A 21 0.29 -0.17 13.13
C SER A 21 0.43 -0.44 11.63
N LEU A 22 1.66 -0.40 11.13
CA LEU A 22 2.01 -0.76 9.75
C LEU A 22 2.33 -2.24 9.65
N LEU A 23 1.67 -2.93 8.74
CA LEU A 23 1.96 -4.31 8.37
C LEU A 23 2.75 -4.35 7.06
N ILE A 24 3.73 -5.23 7.00
CA ILE A 24 4.60 -5.44 5.85
C ILE A 24 4.66 -6.94 5.55
N GLY A 25 4.18 -7.35 4.39
CA GLY A 25 4.28 -8.74 3.93
C GLY A 25 5.73 -9.11 3.61
N MET A 26 6.14 -10.31 4.01
CA MET A 26 7.55 -10.75 3.96
C MET A 26 7.85 -11.73 2.83
N TYR A 27 6.89 -12.56 2.46
CA TYR A 27 7.13 -13.74 1.62
C TYR A 27 6.39 -13.67 0.27
N ASP A 28 6.96 -14.37 -0.70
CA ASP A 28 6.38 -14.61 -2.03
C ASP A 28 5.82 -13.34 -2.71
N THR A 29 4.58 -13.41 -3.18
CA THR A 29 3.83 -12.35 -3.86
C THR A 29 3.32 -11.28 -2.91
N ALA A 30 3.38 -11.52 -1.59
CA ALA A 30 3.02 -10.55 -0.57
C ALA A 30 4.20 -9.68 -0.10
N ALA A 31 5.42 -10.01 -0.52
CA ALA A 31 6.63 -9.28 -0.15
C ALA A 31 6.50 -7.77 -0.47
N LEU A 32 6.70 -6.93 0.55
CA LEU A 32 6.57 -5.46 0.52
C LEU A 32 5.17 -4.97 0.10
N LYS A 33 4.12 -5.80 0.21
CA LYS A 33 2.76 -5.28 0.29
C LYS A 33 2.53 -4.79 1.71
N MET A 34 1.95 -3.59 1.83
CA MET A 34 1.88 -2.87 3.09
C MET A 34 0.49 -2.30 3.31
N SER A 35 0.09 -2.21 4.58
CA SER A 35 -1.16 -1.57 4.99
C SER A 35 -1.07 -1.06 6.43
N ILE A 36 -1.84 -0.02 6.74
CA ILE A 36 -2.07 0.45 8.10
C ILE A 36 -3.35 -0.20 8.62
N ILE A 37 -3.33 -0.80 9.81
CA ILE A 37 -4.52 -1.44 10.38
C ILE A 37 -5.45 -0.42 11.05
N ASP A 38 -6.75 -0.61 10.87
CA ASP A 38 -7.82 0.25 11.40
C ASP A 38 -8.33 -0.19 12.79
N ARG A 39 -7.87 -1.35 13.26
CA ARG A 39 -8.24 -2.01 14.51
C ARG A 39 -7.04 -2.77 15.08
N GLU A 40 -7.17 -3.23 16.32
CA GLU A 40 -6.17 -4.09 16.92
C GLU A 40 -6.17 -5.48 16.27
N ALA A 41 -4.98 -6.04 16.05
CA ALA A 41 -4.86 -7.31 15.36
C ALA A 41 -3.60 -8.08 15.77
N THR A 42 -3.65 -9.41 15.57
CA THR A 42 -2.51 -10.32 15.61
C THR A 42 -2.32 -10.93 14.22
N PHE A 43 -1.09 -11.28 13.86
CA PHE A 43 -0.79 -11.88 12.56
C PHE A 43 0.28 -12.98 12.67
N ASN A 44 0.37 -13.79 11.62
CA ASN A 44 1.33 -14.89 11.55
C ASN A 44 2.77 -14.40 11.23
N GLN A 45 3.71 -15.34 11.18
CA GLN A 45 5.12 -15.07 10.92
C GLN A 45 5.45 -14.63 9.47
N ALA A 46 4.45 -14.46 8.60
CA ALA A 46 4.62 -13.96 7.24
C ALA A 46 4.48 -12.44 7.12
N ILE A 47 4.20 -11.77 8.25
CA ILE A 47 3.98 -10.34 8.33
C ILE A 47 4.92 -9.75 9.38
N ALA A 48 5.62 -8.67 9.01
CA ALA A 48 6.31 -7.82 9.96
C ALA A 48 5.36 -6.66 10.36
N GLY A 49 5.23 -6.41 11.65
CA GLY A 49 4.47 -5.27 12.16
C GLY A 49 5.38 -4.19 12.74
N VAL A 50 5.04 -2.93 12.46
CA VAL A 50 5.67 -1.74 13.02
C VAL A 50 4.61 -0.98 13.80
N LYS A 51 4.84 -0.79 15.11
CA LYS A 51 3.92 -0.06 15.99
C LYS A 51 4.05 1.45 15.78
N PRO A 52 3.00 2.24 16.04
CA PRO A 52 3.09 3.69 16.04
C PRO A 52 4.22 4.19 16.95
N ASN A 53 4.89 5.26 16.53
CA ASN A 53 5.97 5.88 17.26
C ASN A 53 5.77 7.40 17.25
N LYS A 54 6.05 8.06 18.37
CA LYS A 54 5.88 9.52 18.52
C LYS A 54 6.74 10.34 17.56
N ASN A 55 7.85 9.78 17.07
CA ASN A 55 8.83 10.47 16.22
C ASN A 55 8.77 10.02 14.75
N ILE A 56 7.88 9.09 14.40
CA ILE A 56 7.82 8.48 13.07
C ILE A 56 6.39 8.46 12.59
N ASP A 57 6.16 9.06 11.43
CA ASP A 57 4.93 8.89 10.68
C ASP A 57 5.00 7.56 9.90
N LEU A 58 4.08 6.64 10.18
CA LEU A 58 4.07 5.33 9.53
C LEU A 58 3.66 5.38 8.06
N LEU A 59 2.90 6.39 7.64
CA LEU A 59 2.63 6.63 6.22
C LEU A 59 3.90 7.10 5.51
N PHE A 60 4.72 7.93 6.17
CA PHE A 60 6.02 8.31 5.63
C PHE A 60 6.91 7.08 5.42
N ILE A 61 6.96 6.15 6.38
CA ILE A 61 7.70 4.88 6.22
C ILE A 61 7.14 4.05 5.07
N LEU A 62 5.81 3.93 4.96
CA LEU A 62 5.15 3.20 3.88
C LEU A 62 5.53 3.78 2.50
N HIS A 63 5.47 5.11 2.33
CA HIS A 63 5.86 5.77 1.09
C HIS A 63 7.37 5.61 0.81
N SER A 64 8.21 5.75 1.84
CA SER A 64 9.66 5.56 1.72
C SER A 64 10.02 4.15 1.25
N ILE A 65 9.40 3.12 1.84
CA ILE A 65 9.61 1.73 1.42
C ILE A 65 9.08 1.52 0.00
N ASN A 66 7.92 2.08 -0.35
CA ASN A 66 7.38 1.98 -1.71
C ASN A 66 8.30 2.64 -2.76
N PHE A 67 8.99 3.72 -2.39
CA PHE A 67 9.97 4.38 -3.26
C PHE A 67 11.17 3.47 -3.59
N VAL A 68 11.74 2.80 -2.58
CA VAL A 68 12.90 1.88 -2.79
C VAL A 68 12.50 0.45 -3.18
N LYS A 69 11.21 0.12 -3.09
CA LYS A 69 10.68 -1.24 -3.37
C LYS A 69 11.15 -1.83 -4.69
N PRO A 70 11.14 -1.13 -5.85
CA PRO A 70 11.60 -1.70 -7.11
C PRO A 70 13.05 -2.18 -7.06
N GLU A 71 13.93 -1.42 -6.41
CA GLU A 71 15.34 -1.77 -6.23
C GLU A 71 15.49 -3.01 -5.34
N ILE A 72 14.81 -3.03 -4.19
CA ILE A 72 14.81 -4.18 -3.27
C ILE A 72 14.29 -5.45 -3.96
N LEU A 73 13.25 -5.32 -4.80
CA LEU A 73 12.70 -6.44 -5.55
C LEU A 73 13.64 -6.91 -6.68
N ASN A 74 14.38 -6.01 -7.32
CA ASN A 74 15.38 -6.37 -8.33
C ASN A 74 16.58 -7.12 -7.74
N LEU A 75 17.00 -6.76 -6.52
CA LEU A 75 18.06 -7.47 -5.79
C LEU A 75 17.66 -8.91 -5.40
N ARG A 76 16.37 -9.28 -5.46
CA ARG A 76 15.88 -10.65 -5.20
C ARG A 76 16.08 -11.63 -6.37
N ARG A 77 16.74 -11.24 -7.47
CA ARG A 77 16.99 -12.12 -8.64
C ARG A 77 18.03 -13.21 -8.32
N GLY A 78 17.57 -14.27 -7.64
CA GLY A 78 18.29 -15.51 -7.39
C GLY A 78 17.40 -16.53 -6.68
N VAL A 79 17.42 -17.81 -7.10
CA VAL A 79 16.49 -18.87 -6.65
C VAL A 79 16.43 -19.03 -5.12
N ARG A 80 17.52 -18.72 -4.39
CA ARG A 80 17.63 -18.87 -2.93
C ARG A 80 17.30 -17.63 -2.09
N GLN A 81 17.12 -16.44 -2.68
CA GLN A 81 16.95 -15.18 -1.92
C GLN A 81 15.53 -14.57 -2.02
N LYS A 82 14.52 -15.38 -2.36
CA LYS A 82 13.16 -14.87 -2.55
C LYS A 82 12.56 -14.28 -1.28
N ASN A 83 12.88 -14.73 -0.07
CA ASN A 83 12.17 -14.23 1.13
C ASN A 83 12.85 -13.02 1.79
N LEU A 84 12.05 -12.00 2.14
CA LEU A 84 12.47 -10.92 3.03
C LEU A 84 12.21 -11.40 4.45
N ASN A 85 13.25 -11.74 5.19
CA ASN A 85 13.09 -11.98 6.62
C ASN A 85 12.98 -10.65 7.39
N LEU A 86 12.62 -10.73 8.66
CA LEU A 86 12.48 -9.54 9.52
C LEU A 86 13.77 -8.70 9.58
N THR A 87 14.93 -9.34 9.56
CA THR A 87 16.24 -8.65 9.57
C THR A 87 16.43 -7.80 8.31
N LYS A 88 16.12 -8.33 7.14
CA LYS A 88 16.19 -7.58 5.87
C LYS A 88 15.25 -6.38 5.88
N ILE A 89 14.04 -6.52 6.42
CA ILE A 89 13.08 -5.41 6.55
C ILE A 89 13.61 -4.32 7.48
N LYS A 90 14.18 -4.71 8.63
CA LYS A 90 14.79 -3.75 9.57
C LYS A 90 15.99 -2.99 8.99
N ASN A 91 16.68 -3.58 8.03
CA ASN A 91 17.87 -3.01 7.41
C ASN A 91 17.57 -2.24 6.11
N ILE A 92 16.29 -2.02 5.76
CA ILE A 92 15.95 -1.17 4.61
C ILE A 92 16.43 0.25 4.94
N PRO A 93 17.31 0.85 4.12
CA PRO A 93 17.79 2.20 4.36
C PRO A 93 16.66 3.20 4.10
N ILE A 94 16.32 3.99 5.12
CA ILE A 94 15.30 5.04 5.03
C ILE A 94 15.89 6.30 5.63
N PHE A 95 15.85 7.40 4.86
CA PHE A 95 16.15 8.72 5.39
C PHE A 95 14.99 9.18 6.28
N LEU A 96 15.28 9.54 7.53
CA LEU A 96 14.27 9.90 8.52
C LEU A 96 14.43 11.37 8.94
N PRO A 97 13.75 12.31 8.27
CA PRO A 97 13.78 13.72 8.64
C PRO A 97 12.98 13.96 9.93
N PRO A 98 12.99 15.19 10.49
CA PRO A 98 12.13 15.55 11.63
C PRO A 98 10.65 15.24 11.36
N LEU A 99 9.89 14.89 12.40
CA LEU A 99 8.50 14.46 12.29
C LEU A 99 7.62 15.43 11.49
N GLU A 100 7.79 16.73 11.70
CA GLU A 100 7.00 17.74 10.98
C GLU A 100 7.28 17.73 9.48
N THR A 101 8.53 17.51 9.07
CA THR A 101 8.88 17.33 7.66
C THR A 101 8.29 16.02 7.11
N GLN A 102 8.29 14.94 7.89
CA GLN A 102 7.64 13.69 7.47
C GLN A 102 6.15 13.90 7.16
N LYS A 103 5.42 14.56 8.07
CA LYS A 103 3.99 14.87 7.89
C LYS A 103 3.73 15.79 6.69
N GLN A 104 4.58 16.81 6.50
CA GLN A 104 4.48 17.70 5.34
C GLN A 104 4.63 16.94 4.02
N ILE A 105 5.60 16.02 3.95
CA ILE A 105 5.80 15.17 2.77
C ILE A 105 4.57 14.28 2.54
N VAL A 106 4.05 13.62 3.58
CA VAL A 106 2.85 12.78 3.48
C VAL A 106 1.66 13.59 2.98
N ALA A 107 1.40 14.77 3.54
CA ALA A 107 0.30 15.64 3.12
C ALA A 107 0.41 16.06 1.65
N GLN A 108 1.62 16.33 1.16
CA GLN A 108 1.84 16.65 -0.26
C GLN A 108 1.59 15.43 -1.16
N LEU A 109 2.02 14.24 -0.75
CA LEU A 109 1.79 13.00 -1.49
C LEU A 109 0.29 12.66 -1.56
N ASP A 110 -0.43 12.80 -0.44
CA ASP A 110 -1.88 12.58 -0.39
C ASP A 110 -2.62 13.56 -1.30
N ALA A 111 -2.27 14.85 -1.26
CA ALA A 111 -2.85 15.87 -2.13
C ALA A 111 -2.59 15.57 -3.62
N LEU A 112 -1.40 15.08 -3.96
CA LEU A 112 -1.07 14.69 -5.33
C LEU A 112 -1.86 13.43 -5.75
N GLN A 113 -1.96 12.44 -4.87
CA GLN A 113 -2.70 11.22 -5.13
C GLN A 113 -4.18 11.50 -5.40
N GLU A 114 -4.80 12.40 -4.63
CA GLU A 114 -6.19 12.82 -4.85
C GLU A 114 -6.38 13.53 -6.19
N LYS A 115 -5.45 14.39 -6.60
CA LYS A 115 -5.48 15.01 -7.93
C LYS A 115 -5.38 13.96 -9.05
N THR A 116 -4.48 12.99 -8.90
CA THR A 116 -4.30 11.91 -9.89
C THR A 116 -5.55 11.04 -10.00
N LYS A 117 -6.18 10.65 -8.88
CA LYS A 117 -7.44 9.89 -8.89
C LYS A 117 -8.57 10.63 -9.60
N LYS A 118 -8.72 11.93 -9.31
CA LYS A 118 -9.73 12.77 -9.99
C LYS A 118 -9.47 12.83 -11.49
N LEU A 119 -8.21 13.00 -11.89
CA LEU A 119 -7.84 13.04 -13.30
C LEU A 119 -8.12 11.70 -13.99
N GLU A 120 -7.77 10.57 -13.37
CA GLU A 120 -8.08 9.23 -13.88
C GLU A 120 -9.59 9.04 -14.08
N ALA A 121 -10.42 9.44 -13.12
CA ALA A 121 -11.88 9.37 -13.22
C ALA A 121 -12.42 10.21 -14.40
N ILE A 122 -11.90 11.42 -14.61
CA ILE A 122 -12.28 12.27 -15.75
C ILE A 122 -11.92 11.60 -17.08
N TYR A 123 -10.72 11.01 -17.18
CA TYR A 123 -10.32 10.34 -18.42
C TYR A 123 -11.15 9.09 -18.70
N ARG A 124 -11.50 8.31 -17.66
CA ARG A 124 -12.40 7.15 -17.82
C ARG A 124 -13.76 7.58 -18.36
N GLN A 125 -14.37 8.62 -17.78
CA GLN A 125 -15.63 9.17 -18.29
C GLN A 125 -15.52 9.66 -19.74
N LYS A 126 -14.40 10.29 -20.12
CA LYS A 126 -14.18 10.73 -21.51
C LYS A 126 -14.11 9.55 -22.48
N LEU A 127 -13.48 8.44 -22.08
CA LEU A 127 -13.43 7.23 -22.91
C LEU A 127 -14.83 6.64 -23.10
N ASP A 128 -15.61 6.54 -22.03
CA ASP A 128 -16.99 6.04 -22.09
C ASP A 128 -17.86 6.92 -23.02
N ASN A 129 -17.76 8.25 -22.88
CA ASN A 129 -18.49 9.19 -23.73
C ASN A 129 -18.07 9.09 -25.21
N LEU A 130 -16.78 8.85 -25.50
CA LEU A 130 -16.29 8.66 -26.87
C LEU A 130 -16.84 7.38 -27.48
N GLU A 131 -16.94 6.30 -26.70
CA GLU A 131 -17.57 5.06 -27.17
C GLU A 131 -19.06 5.24 -27.47
N GLU A 132 -19.79 5.93 -26.60
CA GLU A 132 -21.21 6.24 -26.82
C GLU A 132 -21.40 7.14 -28.05
N MET A 133 -20.59 8.18 -28.19
CA MET A 133 -20.65 9.08 -29.34
C MET A 133 -20.34 8.33 -30.64
N ARG A 134 -19.33 7.44 -30.64
CA ARG A 134 -19.04 6.58 -31.79
C ARG A 134 -20.23 5.70 -32.15
N LYS A 135 -20.87 5.05 -31.18
CA LYS A 135 -22.06 4.21 -31.41
C LYS A 135 -23.20 5.04 -32.01
N SER A 136 -23.47 6.22 -31.45
CA SER A 136 -24.51 7.13 -31.94
C SER A 136 -24.26 7.61 -33.37
N VAL A 137 -23.03 8.01 -33.69
CA VAL A 137 -22.66 8.44 -35.05
C VAL A 137 -22.81 7.29 -36.06
N LEU A 138 -22.35 6.09 -35.72
CA LEU A 138 -22.54 4.92 -36.59
C LEU A 138 -24.02 4.60 -36.80
N GLN A 139 -24.83 4.63 -35.75
CA GLN A 139 -26.26 4.39 -35.84
C GLN A 139 -26.95 5.41 -36.76
N LYS A 140 -26.65 6.70 -36.60
CA LYS A 140 -27.17 7.74 -37.49
C LYS A 140 -26.72 7.53 -38.94
N ALA A 141 -25.48 7.09 -39.16
CA ALA A 141 -24.93 6.86 -40.49
C ALA A 141 -25.66 5.70 -41.20
N PHE A 142 -25.91 4.61 -40.49
CA PHE A 142 -26.65 3.45 -41.02
C PHE A 142 -28.14 3.72 -41.22
N ASN A 143 -28.73 4.65 -40.47
CA ASN A 143 -30.12 5.06 -40.63
C ASN A 143 -30.32 6.15 -41.71
N GLY A 144 -29.25 6.69 -42.30
CA GLY A 144 -29.34 7.79 -43.28
C GLY A 144 -29.73 9.13 -42.67
N GLU A 145 -29.53 9.31 -41.36
CA GLU A 145 -29.86 10.52 -40.59
C GLU A 145 -28.66 11.50 -40.47
N LEU A 146 -27.65 11.33 -41.32
CA LEU A 146 -26.37 12.05 -41.28
C LEU A 146 -26.17 12.95 -42.50
#